data_AF-A0A3B8NX36-F1
#
_entry.id   AF-A0A3B8NX36-F1
#
_cell.length_a   1.000
_cell.length_b   1.000
_cell.length_c   1.000
_cell.angle_alpha   90.00
_cell.angle_beta   90.00
_cell.angle_gamma   90.00
#
_symmetry.space_group_name_H-M   'P 1'
#
loop_
_entity.id
_entity.type
_entity.pdbx_description
1 polymer ?
#
loop_
_entity_poly.entity_id
_entity_poly.type
_entity_poly.pdbx_seq_one_letter_code
_entity_poly.pdbx_strand_id
1 'polypeptide(L)'
;MSCTGKFWRVWNMTKICELYEYINRIAPFDSAQTWDNSGLLLGDADLPCHCVLLALDITEDTVKQAKECSADLVITHHPVIFRPLSALSYHTPIAELISSKISVISAHTNLDIAVDGVNDALCRALNLQDL
;
A
#
# COMPACT_ATOMS: atom_id res chain seq x y z
N MET A 1 -23.58 -43.58 -3.94
CA MET A 1 -22.20 -43.71 -3.45
C MET A 1 -21.39 -42.53 -3.97
N SER A 2 -20.83 -41.80 -3.01
CA SER A 2 -20.04 -40.56 -3.07
C SER A 2 -19.39 -40.14 -4.40
N CYS A 3 -19.81 -38.99 -4.92
CA CYS A 3 -18.90 -38.10 -5.63
C CYS A 3 -17.90 -37.55 -4.61
N THR A 4 -16.71 -38.14 -4.55
CA THR A 4 -15.59 -37.63 -3.76
C THR A 4 -15.08 -36.34 -4.39
N GLY A 5 -15.45 -35.22 -3.77
CA GLY A 5 -14.86 -33.91 -4.04
C GLY A 5 -13.35 -33.97 -3.78
N LYS A 6 -12.57 -33.77 -4.84
CA LYS A 6 -11.18 -33.33 -4.70
C LYS A 6 -11.25 -31.82 -4.51
N PHE A 7 -11.24 -31.38 -3.26
CA PHE A 7 -10.78 -30.04 -2.90
C PHE A 7 -9.34 -29.92 -3.40
N TRP A 8 -9.16 -29.28 -4.55
CA TRP A 8 -7.85 -28.84 -4.98
C TRP A 8 -7.51 -27.66 -4.09
N ARG A 9 -6.46 -27.81 -3.27
CA ARG A 9 -5.83 -26.72 -2.52
C ARG A 9 -5.68 -25.52 -3.44
N VAL A 10 -6.34 -24.42 -3.10
CA VAL A 10 -6.11 -23.12 -3.72
C VAL A 10 -4.63 -22.82 -3.53
N TRP A 11 -3.91 -22.54 -4.62
CA TRP A 11 -2.53 -22.05 -4.55
C TRP A 11 -2.55 -20.82 -3.64
N ASN A 12 -1.69 -20.78 -2.62
CA ASN A 12 -1.69 -19.74 -1.59
C ASN A 12 -1.28 -18.40 -2.23
N MET A 13 -2.24 -17.70 -2.82
CA MET A 13 -2.05 -16.38 -3.40
C MET A 13 -1.96 -15.37 -2.27
N THR A 14 -0.88 -14.59 -2.26
CA THR A 14 -0.70 -13.53 -1.26
C THR A 14 -1.88 -12.56 -1.35
N LYS A 15 -2.51 -12.26 -0.22
CA LYS A 15 -3.56 -11.26 -0.14
C LYS A 15 -3.00 -9.89 0.26
N ILE A 16 -3.72 -8.83 -0.10
CA ILE A 16 -3.35 -7.47 0.32
C ILE A 16 -3.31 -7.35 1.85
N CYS A 17 -4.19 -8.04 2.59
CA CYS A 17 -4.16 -8.06 4.06
C CYS A 17 -2.84 -8.61 4.62
N GLU A 18 -2.24 -9.61 3.98
CA GLU A 18 -0.96 -10.18 4.43
C GLU A 18 0.19 -9.19 4.23
N LEU A 19 0.15 -8.38 3.17
CA LEU A 19 1.09 -7.29 2.94
C LEU A 19 0.87 -6.14 3.94
N TYR A 20 -0.38 -5.78 4.21
CA TYR A 20 -0.73 -4.81 5.24
C TYR A 20 -0.18 -5.24 6.61
N GLU A 21 -0.41 -6.50 7.00
CA GLU A 21 0.10 -7.05 8.26
C GLU A 21 1.62 -7.09 8.30
N TYR A 22 2.28 -7.37 7.17
CA TYR A 22 3.74 -7.30 7.09
C TYR A 22 4.25 -5.89 7.36
N ILE A 23 3.67 -4.88 6.72
CA ILE A 23 4.02 -3.47 6.96
C ILE A 23 3.75 -3.11 8.41
N ASN A 24 2.59 -3.50 8.96
CA ASN A 24 2.22 -3.22 10.35
C ASN A 24 3.18 -3.86 11.37
N ARG A 25 3.86 -4.95 11.03
CA ARG A 25 4.89 -5.56 11.91
C ARG A 25 6.17 -4.75 11.97
N ILE A 26 6.59 -4.14 10.85
CA ILE A 26 7.85 -3.39 10.77
C ILE A 26 7.67 -1.89 11.03
N ALA A 27 6.50 -1.35 10.72
CA ALA A 27 6.10 0.05 10.90
C ALA A 27 4.63 0.08 11.33
N PRO A 28 4.33 -0.14 12.63
CA PRO A 28 2.97 -0.23 13.14
C PRO A 28 2.12 0.98 12.76
N PHE A 29 0.97 0.77 12.14
CA PHE A 29 0.11 1.88 11.72
C PHE A 29 -0.41 2.69 12.91
N ASP A 30 -0.58 2.06 14.08
CA ASP A 30 -0.98 2.73 15.33
C ASP A 30 0.10 3.66 15.90
N SER A 31 1.35 3.60 15.41
CA SER A 31 2.40 4.54 15.81
C SER A 31 2.40 5.82 14.97
N ALA A 32 1.56 5.92 13.94
CA ALA A 32 1.40 7.13 13.16
C ALA A 32 0.98 8.32 14.04
N GLN A 33 1.33 9.52 13.63
CA GLN A 33 0.91 10.75 14.30
C GLN A 33 -0.61 10.86 14.29
N THR A 34 -1.19 11.48 15.33
CA THR A 34 -2.66 11.53 15.51
C THR A 34 -3.42 12.28 14.41
N TRP A 35 -2.71 13.11 13.63
CA TRP A 35 -3.27 13.86 12.50
C TRP A 35 -3.13 13.13 11.17
N ASP A 36 -2.41 12.01 11.15
CA ASP A 36 -2.07 11.26 9.94
C ASP A 36 -3.24 10.39 9.46
N ASN A 37 -3.17 9.96 8.20
CA ASN A 37 -4.06 8.96 7.63
C ASN A 37 -3.23 7.89 6.92
N SER A 38 -2.80 6.87 7.66
CA SER A 38 -2.02 5.74 7.13
C SER A 38 -2.84 4.45 7.12
N GLY A 39 -2.49 3.50 6.26
CA GLY A 39 -3.13 2.18 6.15
C GLY A 39 -3.64 1.89 4.74
N LEU A 40 -4.59 0.95 4.61
CA LEU A 40 -5.27 0.66 3.34
C LEU A 40 -6.32 1.75 3.08
N LEU A 41 -5.98 2.74 2.26
CA LEU A 41 -6.82 3.92 2.00
C LEU A 41 -7.68 3.78 0.75
N LEU A 42 -7.36 2.83 -0.13
CA LEU A 42 -8.14 2.53 -1.32
C LEU A 42 -8.09 1.02 -1.62
N GLY A 43 -9.24 0.45 -1.97
CA GLY A 43 -9.33 -0.95 -2.43
C GLY A 43 -9.86 -1.91 -1.37
N ASP A 44 -9.46 -3.18 -1.47
CA ASP A 44 -10.01 -4.29 -0.68
C ASP A 44 -8.87 -5.21 -0.21
N ALA A 45 -8.81 -5.44 1.10
CA ALA A 45 -7.76 -6.21 1.75
C ALA A 45 -7.80 -7.70 1.39
N ASP A 46 -8.95 -8.23 0.97
CA ASP A 46 -9.13 -9.64 0.64
C ASP A 46 -8.73 -10.01 -0.79
N LEU A 47 -8.44 -9.00 -1.64
CA LEU A 47 -8.02 -9.23 -3.01
C LEU A 47 -6.63 -9.90 -3.05
N PRO A 48 -6.42 -10.80 -4.04
CA PRO A 48 -5.11 -11.34 -4.30
C PRO A 48 -4.17 -10.26 -4.85
N CYS A 49 -2.90 -10.34 -4.50
CA CYS A 49 -1.85 -9.42 -4.93
C CYS A 49 -0.67 -10.20 -5.53
N HIS A 50 -0.40 -9.95 -6.81
CA HIS A 50 0.67 -10.53 -7.60
C HIS A 50 1.75 -9.50 -7.91
N CYS A 51 1.36 -8.25 -8.13
CA CYS A 51 2.26 -7.15 -8.45
C CYS A 51 2.02 -5.97 -7.53
N VAL A 52 3.13 -5.48 -6.94
CA VAL A 52 3.15 -4.30 -6.06
C VAL A 52 4.03 -3.23 -6.71
N LEU A 53 3.52 -2.02 -6.82
CA LEU A 53 4.31 -0.83 -7.14
C LEU A 53 4.63 -0.07 -5.84
N LEU A 54 5.89 0.29 -5.62
CA LEU A 54 6.28 1.21 -4.55
C LEU A 54 6.40 2.62 -5.13
N ALA A 55 5.83 3.61 -4.45
CA ALA A 55 5.92 5.02 -4.86
C ALA A 55 6.02 5.96 -3.65
N LEU A 56 6.46 7.19 -3.88
CA LEU A 56 6.36 8.25 -2.85
C LEU A 56 4.94 8.83 -2.84
N ASP A 57 4.46 9.23 -4.02
CA ASP A 57 3.19 9.92 -4.26
C ASP A 57 2.35 9.22 -5.33
N ILE A 58 1.02 9.36 -5.24
CA ILE A 58 0.10 9.04 -6.34
C ILE A 58 -0.01 10.26 -7.27
N THR A 59 0.75 10.24 -8.36
CA THR A 59 0.65 11.19 -9.48
C THR A 59 0.01 10.51 -10.70
N GLU A 60 -0.32 11.27 -11.74
CA GLU A 60 -0.77 10.69 -13.02
C GLU A 60 0.26 9.68 -13.59
N ASP A 61 1.56 9.98 -13.48
CA ASP A 61 2.63 9.09 -13.90
C ASP A 61 2.70 7.82 -13.04
N THR A 62 2.52 7.92 -11.72
CA THR A 62 2.44 6.75 -10.83
C THR A 62 1.27 5.85 -11.23
N VAL A 63 0.10 6.43 -11.52
CA VAL A 63 -1.09 5.66 -11.95
C VAL A 63 -0.83 4.98 -13.30
N LYS A 64 -0.22 5.69 -14.24
CA LYS A 64 0.16 5.13 -15.54
C LYS A 64 1.10 3.95 -15.37
N GLN A 65 2.17 4.10 -14.58
CA GLN A 65 3.12 3.03 -14.28
C GLN A 65 2.45 1.82 -13.60
N ALA A 66 1.56 2.06 -12.63
CA ALA A 66 0.82 0.99 -11.96
C ALA A 66 0.00 0.17 -12.96
N LYS A 67 -0.66 0.83 -13.93
CA LYS A 67 -1.42 0.17 -14.99
C LYS A 67 -0.50 -0.58 -15.97
N GLU A 68 0.61 0.01 -16.38
CA GLU A 68 1.59 -0.61 -17.28
C GLU A 68 2.21 -1.88 -16.68
N CYS A 69 2.47 -1.87 -15.37
CA CYS A 69 2.99 -3.02 -14.64
C CYS A 69 1.90 -4.02 -14.20
N SER A 70 0.62 -3.73 -14.48
CA SER A 70 -0.52 -4.53 -13.98
C SER A 70 -0.46 -4.72 -12.45
N ALA A 71 -0.16 -3.64 -11.73
CA ALA A 71 -0.10 -3.65 -10.28
C ALA A 71 -1.49 -3.91 -9.68
N ASP A 72 -1.56 -4.80 -8.70
CA ASP A 72 -2.77 -5.01 -7.89
C ASP A 72 -2.81 -4.05 -6.68
N LEU A 73 -1.63 -3.61 -6.24
CA LEU A 73 -1.42 -2.75 -5.09
C LEU A 73 -0.33 -1.71 -5.38
N VAL A 74 -0.58 -0.46 -5.03
CA VAL A 74 0.46 0.56 -4.86
C VAL A 74 0.71 0.77 -3.36
N ILE A 75 1.95 0.73 -2.92
CA ILE A 75 2.32 1.17 -1.57
C ILE A 75 2.96 2.55 -1.71
N THR A 76 2.39 3.53 -1.00
CA THR A 76 2.91 4.90 -0.99
C THR A 76 3.44 5.31 0.36
N HIS A 77 4.38 6.26 0.36
CA HIS A 77 4.72 6.96 1.60
C HIS A 77 3.63 7.99 1.93
N HIS A 78 3.34 8.92 1.01
CA HIS A 78 2.32 9.94 1.26
C HIS A 78 0.90 9.36 1.11
N PRO A 79 -0.04 9.70 2.01
CA PRO A 79 -1.42 9.23 1.95
C PRO A 79 -2.13 9.62 0.65
N VAL A 80 -2.63 8.62 -0.10
CA VAL A 80 -3.45 8.88 -1.30
C VAL A 80 -4.73 9.67 -0.98
N ILE A 81 -5.26 9.49 0.24
CA ILE A 81 -6.33 10.30 0.80
C ILE A 81 -5.82 10.89 2.11
N PHE A 82 -5.29 12.12 2.08
CA PHE A 82 -4.80 12.76 3.31
C PHE A 82 -5.89 13.49 4.09
N ARG A 83 -6.90 14.00 3.40
CA ARG A 83 -8.08 14.66 3.98
C ARG A 83 -9.36 14.02 3.45
N PRO A 84 -10.47 14.07 4.21
CA PRO A 84 -11.75 13.61 3.73
C PRO A 84 -12.12 14.23 2.38
N LEU A 85 -12.50 13.39 1.41
CA LEU A 85 -12.91 13.83 0.09
C LEU A 85 -14.31 14.44 0.16
N SER A 86 -14.47 15.71 -0.18
CA SER A 86 -15.78 16.35 -0.29
C SER A 86 -16.50 16.02 -1.61
N ALA A 87 -15.74 15.64 -2.64
CA ALA A 87 -16.22 15.18 -3.94
C ALA A 87 -15.14 14.32 -4.63
N LEU A 88 -15.55 13.45 -5.56
CA LEU A 88 -14.65 12.64 -6.38
C LEU A 88 -15.05 12.74 -7.85
N SER A 89 -14.15 13.30 -8.68
CA SER A 89 -14.32 13.40 -10.13
C SER A 89 -13.62 12.24 -10.83
N TYR A 90 -14.14 11.83 -12.00
CA TYR A 90 -13.51 10.81 -12.85
C TYR A 90 -12.15 11.22 -13.42
N HIS A 91 -11.80 12.50 -13.37
CA HIS A 91 -10.51 13.04 -13.83
C HIS A 91 -9.47 13.15 -12.70
N THR A 92 -9.52 12.25 -11.73
CA THR A 92 -8.57 12.23 -10.60
C THR A 92 -7.77 10.93 -10.61
N PRO A 93 -6.51 10.94 -10.14
CA PRO A 93 -5.71 9.72 -9.98
C PRO A 93 -6.43 8.64 -9.16
N ILE A 94 -7.17 9.04 -8.13
CA ILE A 94 -7.97 8.13 -7.29
C ILE A 94 -9.06 7.42 -8.11
N ALA A 95 -9.81 8.16 -8.94
CA ALA A 95 -10.84 7.57 -9.79
C ALA A 95 -10.28 6.61 -10.84
N GLU A 96 -9.08 6.89 -11.36
CA GLU A 96 -8.38 5.99 -12.26
C GLU A 96 -7.92 4.69 -11.58
N LEU A 97 -7.38 4.78 -10.36
CA LEU A 97 -7.00 3.61 -9.56
C LEU A 97 -8.22 2.74 -9.25
N ILE A 98 -9.34 3.35 -8.85
CA ILE A 98 -10.63 2.65 -8.64
C ILE A 98 -11.05 1.91 -9.92
N SER A 99 -11.06 2.61 -11.05
CA SER A 99 -11.49 2.03 -12.33
C SER A 99 -10.59 0.89 -12.79
N SER A 100 -9.32 0.93 -12.39
CA SER A 100 -8.31 -0.10 -12.69
C SER A 100 -8.26 -1.21 -11.63
N LYS A 101 -9.08 -1.15 -10.58
CA LYS A 101 -9.10 -2.08 -9.43
C LYS A 101 -7.74 -2.20 -8.70
N ILE A 102 -7.00 -1.11 -8.64
CA ILE A 102 -5.70 -1.05 -7.98
C ILE A 102 -5.90 -0.50 -6.55
N SER A 103 -5.46 -1.26 -5.56
CA SER A 103 -5.54 -0.85 -4.15
C SER A 103 -4.36 0.04 -3.77
N VAL A 104 -4.48 0.79 -2.66
CA VAL A 104 -3.39 1.62 -2.13
C VAL A 104 -3.26 1.47 -0.62
N ILE A 105 -2.06 1.07 -0.18
CA ILE A 105 -1.63 1.18 1.21
C ILE A 105 -0.70 2.37 1.33
N SER A 106 -0.94 3.27 2.28
CA SER A 106 -0.05 4.38 2.57
C SER A 106 0.62 4.19 3.93
N ALA A 107 1.95 4.20 3.96
CA ALA A 107 2.78 4.13 5.15
C ALA A 107 3.56 5.44 5.29
N HIS A 108 2.97 6.38 6.03
CA HIS A 108 3.44 7.75 6.15
C HIS A 108 4.26 7.92 7.43
N THR A 109 3.71 8.60 8.43
CA THR A 109 4.47 8.92 9.65
C THR A 109 4.82 7.69 10.47
N ASN A 110 4.06 6.60 10.37
CA ASN A 110 4.44 5.33 10.98
C ASN A 110 5.77 4.80 10.42
N LEU A 111 6.03 4.99 9.12
CA LEU A 111 7.28 4.59 8.48
C LEU A 111 8.42 5.56 8.77
N ASP A 112 8.13 6.84 9.02
CA ASP A 112 9.13 7.81 9.48
C ASP A 112 9.64 7.49 10.90
N ILE A 113 8.74 6.98 11.76
CA ILE A 113 8.99 6.67 13.17
C ILE A 113 9.62 5.28 13.35
N ALA A 114 9.35 4.36 12.43
CA ALA A 114 9.80 2.98 12.52
C ALA A 114 11.33 2.86 12.60
N VAL A 115 11.79 1.87 13.36
CA VAL A 115 13.19 1.41 13.30
C VAL A 115 13.46 0.87 11.90
N ASP A 116 14.60 1.24 11.34
CA ASP A 116 14.99 1.03 9.94
C ASP A 116 14.06 1.72 8.92
N GLY A 117 13.28 2.70 9.37
CA GLY A 117 12.36 3.51 8.58
C GLY A 117 13.02 4.57 7.69
N VAL A 118 12.25 5.57 7.29
CA VAL A 118 12.69 6.61 6.33
C VAL A 118 13.90 7.38 6.87
N ASN A 119 13.86 7.81 8.12
CA ASN A 119 14.93 8.59 8.74
C ASN A 119 16.24 7.79 8.84
N ASP A 120 16.16 6.52 9.23
CA ASP A 120 17.33 5.64 9.29
C ASP A 120 17.92 5.38 7.90
N ALA A 121 17.06 5.21 6.88
CA ALA A 121 17.49 5.08 5.49
C ALA A 121 18.21 6.34 5.00
N LEU A 122 17.71 7.53 5.33
CA LEU A 122 18.38 8.81 5.02
C LEU A 122 19.71 8.95 5.74
N CYS A 123 19.77 8.61 7.03
CA CYS A 123 21.00 8.64 7.80
C CYS A 123 22.08 7.75 7.19
N ARG A 124 21.72 6.53 6.78
CA ARG A 124 22.61 5.62 6.05
C ARG A 124 23.06 6.21 4.71
N ALA A 125 22.14 6.77 3.92
CA ALA A 125 22.46 7.37 2.62
C ALA A 125 23.44 8.56 2.74
N LEU A 126 23.34 9.32 3.83
CA LEU A 126 24.22 10.44 4.15
C LEU A 126 25.50 10.03 4.90
N ASN A 127 25.68 8.73 5.19
CA ASN A 127 26.78 8.18 5.99
C ASN A 127 26.92 8.82 7.39
N LEU A 128 25.79 9.25 7.98
CA LEU A 128 25.80 9.77 9.35
C LEU A 128 26.17 8.66 10.34
N GLN A 129 26.95 9.00 11.36
CA GLN A 129 27.44 8.08 12.40
C GLN A 129 26.99 8.58 13.78
N ASP A 130 27.03 7.70 14.79
CA ASP A 130 26.74 8.00 16.20
C ASP A 130 25.34 8.61 16.46
N LEU A 131 24.31 8.00 15.87
CA LEU A 131 22.89 8.36 16.00
C LEU A 131 22.16 7.54 17.07
#